data_AF-A0A0W1QMI5-F1
#
_entry.id   AF-A0A0W1QMI5-F1
#
_cell.length_a   1.000
_cell.length_b   1.000
_cell.length_c   1.000
_cell.angle_alpha   90.00
_cell.angle_beta   90.00
_cell.angle_gamma   90.00
#
_symmetry.space_group_name_H-M   'P 1'
#
loop_
_entity.id
_entity.type
_entity.pdbx_description
1 polymer ?
#
loop_
_entity_poly.entity_id
_entity_poly.type
_entity_poly.pdbx_seq_one_letter_code
_entity_poly.pdbx_strand_id
1 'polypeptide(L)'
;MRFLPKGTEIAVQTGFIELAGDGFLARGRHYPLRTDQPPNTAVVHIQIDDSVPLRWTPALRARVAAAALNLARVVPTPRVQIDFEVRQSQRQILVDVLRDVRAGLPRKIPLSMTAIASWCQEDWLNALPVDEIVPMLFRMGRGDPAIRSRIEGGSDWSEPACRKALAISADTPIARAPTGRRIYLFAPRSWTPSTFDAVRKQVEQWR
;
A
#
# COMPACT_ATOMS: atom_id res chain seq x y z
N MET A 1 -3.82 -18.23 6.21
CA MET A 1 -5.05 -17.40 6.17
C MET A 1 -6.29 -18.22 5.80
N ARG A 2 -6.31 -19.53 6.05
CA ARG A 2 -7.49 -20.40 5.84
C ARG A 2 -8.65 -20.13 6.80
N PHE A 3 -8.34 -19.50 7.93
CA PHE A 3 -9.30 -19.14 8.99
C PHE A 3 -10.09 -17.86 8.70
N LEU A 4 -9.83 -17.17 7.58
CA LEU A 4 -10.49 -15.90 7.32
C LEU A 4 -11.99 -16.11 7.05
N PRO A 5 -12.87 -15.25 7.60
CA PRO A 5 -14.28 -15.27 7.26
C PRO A 5 -14.52 -15.07 5.76
N LYS A 6 -15.60 -15.67 5.24
CA LYS A 6 -16.04 -15.44 3.86
C LYS A 6 -16.23 -13.95 3.60
N GLY A 7 -15.80 -13.49 2.43
CA GLY A 7 -15.88 -12.08 2.02
C GLY A 7 -14.71 -11.22 2.48
N THR A 8 -13.77 -11.75 3.28
CA THR A 8 -12.51 -11.05 3.59
C THR A 8 -11.64 -10.98 2.34
N GLU A 9 -11.34 -9.78 1.84
CA GLU A 9 -10.40 -9.62 0.73
C GLU A 9 -8.95 -9.87 1.20
N ILE A 10 -8.13 -10.47 0.33
CA ILE A 10 -6.71 -10.73 0.62
C ILE A 10 -5.83 -9.92 -0.34
N ALA A 11 -4.99 -9.04 0.22
CA ALA A 11 -3.88 -8.44 -0.49
C ALA A 11 -2.62 -9.29 -0.27
N VAL A 12 -1.96 -9.69 -1.36
CA VAL A 12 -0.76 -10.53 -1.32
C VAL A 12 0.43 -9.78 -1.89
N GLN A 13 1.52 -9.68 -1.12
CA GLN A 13 2.78 -9.22 -1.67
C GLN A 13 3.33 -10.27 -2.64
N THR A 14 3.26 -9.99 -3.94
CA THR A 14 3.74 -10.87 -5.01
C THR A 14 5.21 -10.66 -5.32
N GLY A 15 5.73 -9.46 -5.03
CA GLY A 15 7.11 -9.12 -5.31
C GLY A 15 7.64 -7.95 -4.50
N PHE A 16 8.94 -7.78 -4.63
CA PHE A 16 9.72 -6.73 -3.99
C PHE A 16 10.79 -6.23 -4.96
N ILE A 17 10.91 -4.91 -5.08
CA ILE A 17 11.93 -4.23 -5.89
C ILE A 17 12.72 -3.29 -4.97
N GLU A 18 14.04 -3.38 -5.00
CA GLU A 18 14.94 -2.47 -4.30
C GLU A 18 15.80 -1.71 -5.31
N LEU A 19 15.63 -0.40 -5.34
CA LEU A 19 16.31 0.52 -6.26
C LEU A 19 17.63 1.00 -5.65
N ALA A 20 18.72 0.92 -6.41
CA ALA A 20 20.05 1.36 -5.97
C ALA A 20 20.92 1.70 -7.18
N GLY A 21 21.69 2.80 -7.10
CA GLY A 21 22.62 3.17 -8.18
C GLY A 21 21.91 3.36 -9.52
N ASP A 22 22.34 2.65 -10.56
CA ASP A 22 21.70 2.62 -11.90
C ASP A 22 20.85 1.37 -12.16
N GLY A 23 20.53 0.61 -11.10
CA GLY A 23 19.86 -0.68 -11.22
C GLY A 23 18.81 -0.91 -10.13
N PHE A 24 18.40 -2.16 -10.04
CA PHE A 24 17.54 -2.66 -8.98
C PHE A 24 17.71 -4.16 -8.82
N LEU A 25 17.38 -4.65 -7.63
CA LEU A 25 17.13 -6.06 -7.36
C LEU A 25 15.63 -6.29 -7.32
N ALA A 26 15.15 -7.34 -7.99
CA ALA A 26 13.76 -7.75 -7.95
C ALA A 26 13.64 -9.20 -7.51
N ARG A 27 12.74 -9.46 -6.56
CA ARG A 27 12.48 -10.80 -6.04
C ARG A 27 10.99 -11.06 -5.91
N GLY A 28 10.58 -12.26 -6.30
CA GLY A 28 9.24 -12.75 -6.05
C GLY A 28 9.01 -13.10 -4.57
N ARG A 29 7.77 -13.43 -4.25
CA ARG A 29 7.41 -13.95 -2.93
C ARG A 29 8.19 -15.25 -2.61
N HIS A 30 8.91 -15.27 -1.49
CA HIS A 30 9.70 -16.43 -1.05
C HIS A 30 8.87 -17.59 -0.46
N TYR A 31 7.79 -17.27 0.27
CA TYR A 31 7.00 -18.28 0.99
C TYR A 31 5.61 -18.42 0.39
N PRO A 32 5.05 -19.63 0.20
CA PRO A 32 3.72 -19.79 -0.38
C PRO A 32 2.64 -19.08 0.46
N LEU A 33 1.66 -18.46 -0.20
CA LEU A 33 0.46 -17.97 0.47
C LEU A 33 -0.49 -19.14 0.72
N ARG A 34 -0.74 -19.47 2.00
CA ARG A 34 -1.71 -20.50 2.39
C ARG A 34 -3.08 -19.87 2.63
N THR A 35 -3.96 -19.96 1.65
CA THR A 35 -5.34 -19.43 1.67
C THR A 35 -6.28 -20.42 0.99
N ASP A 36 -7.55 -20.41 1.37
CA ASP A 36 -8.61 -21.22 0.73
C ASP A 36 -9.41 -20.41 -0.30
N GLN A 37 -9.16 -19.10 -0.36
CA GLN A 37 -9.76 -18.19 -1.33
C GLN A 37 -8.66 -17.45 -2.12
N PRO A 38 -8.86 -17.21 -3.42
CA PRO A 38 -7.88 -16.49 -4.24
C PRO A 38 -7.70 -15.06 -3.71
N PRO A 39 -6.48 -14.50 -3.78
CA PRO A 39 -6.25 -13.12 -3.38
C PRO A 39 -6.92 -12.13 -4.34
N ASN A 40 -7.24 -10.95 -3.81
CA ASN A 40 -7.96 -9.89 -4.51
C ASN A 40 -7.02 -8.81 -5.05
N THR A 41 -5.86 -8.63 -4.42
CA THR A 41 -4.92 -7.56 -4.75
C THR A 41 -3.50 -8.10 -4.78
N ALA A 42 -2.81 -7.97 -5.92
CA ALA A 42 -1.37 -8.15 -6.00
C ALA A 42 -0.67 -6.88 -5.52
N VAL A 43 0.19 -7.00 -4.51
CA VAL A 43 0.98 -5.91 -3.96
C VAL A 43 2.42 -6.07 -4.43
N VAL A 44 2.96 -5.03 -5.05
CA VAL A 44 4.40 -4.93 -5.35
C VAL A 44 4.98 -3.88 -4.42
N HIS A 45 5.87 -4.33 -3.54
CA HIS A 45 6.61 -3.42 -2.68
C HIS A 45 7.84 -2.89 -3.41
N ILE A 46 8.08 -1.59 -3.33
CA ILE A 46 9.25 -0.93 -3.92
C ILE A 46 9.90 -0.10 -2.82
N GLN A 47 11.22 -0.16 -2.73
CA GLN A 47 12.00 0.71 -1.84
C GLN A 47 13.26 1.23 -2.55
N ILE A 48 13.80 2.32 -2.01
CA ILE A 48 15.10 2.87 -2.44
C ILE A 48 16.11 2.56 -1.33
N ASP A 49 17.25 1.99 -1.69
CA ASP A 49 18.40 1.88 -0.80
C ASP A 49 19.07 3.26 -0.71
N ASP A 50 18.78 3.99 0.37
CA ASP A 50 19.33 5.32 0.63
C ASP A 50 20.86 5.31 0.86
N SER A 51 21.51 4.14 1.01
CA SER A 51 22.98 4.04 1.13
C SER A 51 23.70 4.18 -0.21
N VAL A 52 22.99 4.00 -1.33
CA VAL A 52 23.54 4.10 -2.69
C VAL A 52 22.73 5.14 -3.49
N PRO A 53 23.33 6.28 -3.87
CA PRO A 53 22.63 7.31 -4.62
C PRO A 53 21.97 6.78 -5.92
N LEU A 54 20.66 6.92 -6.01
CA LEU A 54 19.89 6.46 -7.16
C LEU A 54 20.06 7.40 -8.36
N ARG A 55 20.41 6.83 -9.52
CA ARG A 55 20.46 7.48 -10.83
C ARG A 55 19.17 7.18 -11.61
N TRP A 56 18.15 7.99 -11.39
CA TRP A 56 16.82 7.81 -12.00
C TRP A 56 16.79 8.22 -13.47
N THR A 57 17.23 7.31 -14.35
CA THR A 57 17.22 7.51 -15.82
C THR A 57 15.93 7.00 -16.46
N PRO A 58 15.57 7.47 -17.68
CA PRO A 58 14.44 6.92 -18.43
C PRO A 58 14.53 5.39 -18.65
N ALA A 59 15.75 4.87 -18.87
CA ALA A 59 15.98 3.45 -19.05
C ALA A 59 15.72 2.65 -17.75
N LEU A 60 16.18 3.16 -16.60
CA LEU A 60 15.91 2.53 -15.30
C LEU A 60 14.41 2.56 -14.99
N ARG A 61 13.76 3.71 -15.18
CA ARG A 61 12.31 3.90 -15.03
C ARG A 61 11.51 2.85 -15.79
N ALA A 62 11.75 2.68 -17.10
CA ALA A 62 11.05 1.71 -17.93
C ALA A 62 11.24 0.27 -17.44
N ARG A 63 12.47 -0.09 -17.02
CA ARG A 63 12.78 -1.43 -16.48
C ARG A 63 12.10 -1.69 -15.14
N VAL A 64 12.01 -0.69 -14.25
CA VAL A 64 11.32 -0.80 -12.95
C VAL A 64 9.81 -1.01 -13.15
N ALA A 65 9.18 -0.23 -14.04
CA ALA A 65 7.77 -0.40 -14.35
C ALA A 65 7.46 -1.79 -14.94
N ALA A 66 8.30 -2.26 -15.88
CA ALA A 66 8.19 -3.60 -16.44
C ALA A 66 8.34 -4.69 -15.37
N ALA A 67 9.29 -4.55 -14.45
CA ALA A 67 9.47 -5.47 -13.34
C ALA A 67 8.25 -5.48 -12.40
N ALA A 68 7.71 -4.31 -12.05
CA ALA A 68 6.51 -4.20 -11.22
C ALA A 68 5.30 -4.89 -11.88
N LEU A 69 5.08 -4.66 -13.18
CA LEU A 69 4.01 -5.31 -13.95
C LEU A 69 4.18 -6.84 -14.00
N ASN A 70 5.41 -7.32 -14.21
CA ASN A 70 5.70 -8.75 -14.21
C ASN A 70 5.41 -9.38 -12.85
N LEU A 71 5.87 -8.75 -11.75
CA LEU A 71 5.63 -9.21 -10.39
C LEU A 71 4.14 -9.17 -10.02
N ALA A 72 3.39 -8.17 -10.48
CA ALA A 72 1.95 -8.08 -10.25
C ALA A 72 1.15 -9.19 -10.97
N ARG A 73 1.67 -9.73 -12.08
CA ARG A 73 1.01 -10.79 -12.87
C ARG A 73 1.30 -12.21 -12.36
N VAL A 74 2.24 -12.39 -11.44
CA VAL A 74 2.62 -13.72 -10.90
C VAL A 74 1.43 -14.41 -10.25
N VAL A 75 0.53 -13.64 -9.62
CA VAL A 75 -0.70 -14.16 -9.02
C VAL A 75 -1.88 -13.47 -9.70
N PRO A 76 -2.80 -14.22 -10.33
CA PRO A 76 -4.02 -13.65 -10.91
C PRO A 76 -4.84 -12.96 -9.82
N THR A 77 -4.95 -11.64 -9.90
CA THR A 77 -5.73 -10.82 -8.98
C THR A 77 -6.49 -9.75 -9.76
N PRO A 78 -7.70 -9.36 -9.34
CA PRO A 78 -8.47 -8.32 -10.00
C PRO A 78 -7.95 -6.89 -9.76
N ARG A 79 -6.98 -6.69 -8.85
CA ARG A 79 -6.43 -5.38 -8.49
C ARG A 79 -4.91 -5.43 -8.32
N VAL A 80 -4.25 -4.30 -8.55
CA VAL A 80 -2.82 -4.12 -8.29
C VAL A 80 -2.62 -2.97 -7.32
N GLN A 81 -1.72 -3.13 -6.37
CA GLN A 81 -1.30 -2.09 -5.43
C GLN A 81 0.21 -1.91 -5.50
N ILE A 82 0.66 -0.66 -5.59
CA ILE A 82 2.07 -0.31 -5.41
C ILE A 82 2.26 0.16 -3.97
N ASP A 83 3.14 -0.52 -3.25
CA ASP A 83 3.55 -0.13 -1.91
C ASP A 83 4.94 0.50 -2.00
N PHE A 84 5.01 1.83 -2.01
CA PHE A 84 6.25 2.55 -2.23
C PHE A 84 6.31 3.86 -1.45
N GLU A 85 6.95 3.78 -0.29
CA GLU A 85 7.20 4.92 0.59
C GLU A 85 8.43 5.69 0.10
N VAL A 86 8.27 7.01 -0.09
CA VAL A 86 9.33 7.89 -0.61
C VAL A 86 9.46 9.17 0.21
N ARG A 87 10.67 9.71 0.29
CA ARG A 87 10.89 11.06 0.82
C ARG A 87 10.36 12.10 -0.17
N GLN A 88 10.19 13.34 0.29
CA GLN A 88 9.71 14.43 -0.57
C GLN A 88 10.55 14.59 -1.86
N SER A 89 11.87 14.50 -1.77
CA SER A 89 12.80 14.58 -2.90
C SER A 89 12.67 13.41 -3.90
N GLN A 90 12.05 12.31 -3.48
CA GLN A 90 11.90 11.08 -4.27
C GLN A 90 10.48 10.94 -4.87
N ARG A 91 9.57 11.89 -4.62
CA ARG A 91 8.18 11.82 -5.10
C ARG A 91 8.05 11.69 -6.62
N GLN A 92 8.91 12.34 -7.39
CA GLN A 92 8.88 12.22 -8.84
C GLN A 92 9.13 10.79 -9.31
N ILE A 93 9.94 10.02 -8.59
CA ILE A 93 10.20 8.60 -8.87
C ILE A 93 8.92 7.79 -8.69
N LEU A 94 8.20 8.00 -7.59
CA LEU A 94 6.90 7.37 -7.35
C LEU A 94 5.88 7.72 -8.44
N VAL A 95 5.77 9.01 -8.79
CA VAL A 95 4.87 9.50 -9.85
C VAL A 95 5.17 8.79 -11.17
N ASP A 96 6.45 8.71 -11.54
CA ASP A 96 6.91 8.07 -12.77
C ASP A 96 6.56 6.57 -12.80
N VAL A 97 6.83 5.85 -11.70
CA VAL A 97 6.49 4.43 -11.57
C VAL A 97 4.98 4.22 -11.69
N LEU A 98 4.16 5.00 -10.98
CA LEU A 98 2.71 4.87 -11.02
C LEU A 98 2.15 5.12 -12.42
N ARG A 99 2.66 6.13 -13.14
CA ARG A 99 2.26 6.42 -14.53
C ARG A 99 2.56 5.27 -15.47
N ASP A 100 3.77 4.73 -15.40
CA ASP A 100 4.19 3.67 -16.31
C ASP A 100 3.50 2.34 -15.98
N VAL A 101 3.31 2.03 -14.69
CA VAL A 101 2.51 0.88 -14.26
C VAL A 101 1.06 1.04 -14.72
N ARG A 102 0.44 2.21 -14.54
CA ARG A 102 -0.93 2.46 -15.02
C ARG A 102 -1.04 2.25 -16.52
N ALA A 103 -0.06 2.73 -17.30
CA ALA A 103 -0.02 2.58 -18.74
C ALA A 103 0.09 1.11 -19.19
N GLY A 104 0.83 0.28 -18.43
CA GLY A 104 0.99 -1.15 -18.73
C GLY A 104 -0.11 -2.07 -18.19
N LEU A 105 -1.02 -1.56 -17.36
CA LEU A 105 -2.15 -2.31 -16.81
C LEU A 105 -3.42 -2.13 -17.67
N PRO A 106 -4.21 -3.20 -17.93
CA PRO A 106 -5.52 -3.04 -18.56
C PRO A 106 -6.40 -2.05 -17.79
N ARG A 107 -7.11 -1.16 -18.50
CA ARG A 107 -7.92 -0.08 -17.89
C ARG A 107 -8.92 -0.57 -16.83
N LYS A 108 -9.43 -1.79 -16.97
CA LYS A 108 -10.39 -2.41 -16.04
C LYS A 108 -9.77 -2.91 -14.74
N ILE A 109 -8.45 -3.01 -14.64
CA ILE A 109 -7.75 -3.45 -13.43
C ILE A 109 -7.47 -2.20 -12.58
N PRO A 110 -8.08 -2.05 -11.39
CA PRO A 110 -7.81 -0.93 -10.51
C PRO A 110 -6.35 -0.95 -10.04
N LEU A 111 -5.74 0.24 -10.01
CA LEU A 111 -4.42 0.49 -9.45
C LEU A 111 -4.58 1.29 -8.15
N SER A 112 -4.14 0.73 -7.03
CA SER A 112 -4.05 1.45 -5.77
C SER A 112 -2.60 1.70 -5.36
N MET A 113 -2.40 2.55 -4.36
CA MET A 113 -1.12 2.71 -3.69
C MET A 113 -1.27 2.83 -2.18
N THR A 114 -0.26 2.41 -1.43
CA THR A 114 -0.12 2.85 -0.04
C THR A 114 0.44 4.27 0.01
N ALA A 115 0.11 5.00 1.05
CA ALA A 115 0.67 6.31 1.34
C ALA A 115 0.95 6.44 2.83
N ILE A 116 2.05 7.09 3.21
CA ILE A 116 2.21 7.55 4.59
C ILE A 116 1.08 8.55 4.85
N ALA A 117 0.31 8.40 5.92
CA ALA A 117 -0.92 9.18 6.07
C ALA A 117 -0.68 10.71 6.21
N SER A 118 0.55 11.14 6.52
CA SER A 118 0.93 12.55 6.47
C SER A 118 0.83 13.16 5.07
N TRP A 119 1.01 12.39 4.00
CA TRP A 119 0.86 12.88 2.63
C TRP A 119 -0.57 13.33 2.33
N CYS A 120 -1.57 12.80 3.03
CA CYS A 120 -2.98 13.14 2.87
C CYS A 120 -3.36 14.52 3.45
N GLN A 121 -2.37 15.29 3.89
CA GLN A 121 -2.49 16.71 4.25
C GLN A 121 -1.94 17.64 3.16
N GLU A 122 -1.41 17.07 2.08
CA GLU A 122 -0.73 17.77 0.99
C GLU A 122 -1.53 17.68 -0.32
N ASP A 123 -1.18 18.49 -1.31
CA ASP A 123 -1.97 18.72 -2.54
C ASP A 123 -1.45 17.99 -3.79
N TRP A 124 -0.38 17.20 -3.67
CA TRP A 124 0.27 16.54 -4.82
C TRP A 124 -0.30 15.16 -5.17
N LEU A 125 -1.13 14.58 -4.30
CA LEU A 125 -1.69 13.24 -4.48
C LEU A 125 -2.81 13.17 -5.52
N ASN A 126 -3.53 14.29 -5.73
CA ASN A 126 -4.68 14.36 -6.65
C ASN A 126 -4.32 14.09 -8.13
N ALA A 127 -3.05 14.29 -8.51
CA ALA A 127 -2.56 14.12 -9.88
C ALA A 127 -2.03 12.71 -10.16
N LEU A 128 -2.11 11.80 -9.20
CA LEU A 128 -1.60 10.45 -9.33
C LEU A 128 -2.57 9.56 -10.14
N PRO A 129 -2.05 8.68 -11.01
CA PRO A 129 -2.87 7.86 -11.91
C PRO A 129 -3.36 6.58 -11.21
N VAL A 130 -3.90 6.72 -10.00
CA VAL A 130 -4.38 5.64 -9.14
C VAL A 130 -5.88 5.78 -8.85
N ASP A 131 -6.57 4.66 -8.73
CA ASP A 131 -8.00 4.58 -8.44
C ASP A 131 -8.30 4.74 -6.93
N GLU A 132 -7.33 4.37 -6.09
CA GLU A 132 -7.42 4.37 -4.63
C GLU A 132 -6.06 4.67 -3.99
N ILE A 133 -6.07 5.57 -3.00
CA ILE A 133 -4.92 5.83 -2.11
C ILE A 133 -5.27 5.24 -0.75
N VAL A 134 -4.35 4.47 -0.18
CA VAL A 134 -4.50 3.78 1.10
C VAL A 134 -3.59 4.42 2.15
N PRO A 135 -4.07 5.38 2.96
CA PRO A 135 -3.28 6.06 3.97
C PRO A 135 -2.95 5.09 5.12
N MET A 136 -1.67 4.89 5.43
CA MET A 136 -1.19 4.03 6.50
C MET A 136 -1.05 4.82 7.80
N LEU A 137 -1.89 4.50 8.79
CA LEU A 137 -1.90 5.10 10.13
C LEU A 137 -0.92 4.42 11.10
N PHE A 138 0.12 3.80 10.57
CA PHE A 138 1.17 3.15 11.34
C PHE A 138 2.53 3.50 10.77
N ARG A 139 3.55 3.47 11.64
CA ARG A 139 4.95 3.72 11.26
C ARG A 139 5.17 5.08 10.58
N MET A 140 4.37 6.09 10.92
CA MET A 140 4.43 7.45 10.32
C MET A 140 5.57 8.34 10.86
N GLY A 141 6.51 7.78 11.63
CA GLY A 141 7.60 8.52 12.26
C GLY A 141 7.12 9.56 13.28
N ARG A 142 7.77 10.73 13.35
CA ARG A 142 7.52 11.74 14.39
C ARG A 142 6.12 12.38 14.35
N GLY A 143 5.46 12.41 13.18
CA GLY A 143 4.12 12.98 13.01
C GLY A 143 2.97 12.06 13.46
N ASP A 144 3.30 10.82 13.85
CA ASP A 144 2.34 9.75 14.09
C ASP A 144 1.26 10.09 15.15
N PRO A 145 1.60 10.66 16.34
CA PRO A 145 0.59 10.93 17.37
C PRO A 145 -0.43 11.99 16.97
N ALA A 146 0.01 13.08 16.33
CA ALA A 146 -0.87 14.20 15.98
C ALA A 146 -1.89 13.82 14.90
N ILE A 147 -1.45 13.05 13.90
CA ILE A 147 -2.34 12.55 12.84
C ILE A 147 -3.36 11.57 13.42
N ARG A 148 -2.92 10.63 14.28
CA ARG A 148 -3.81 9.68 14.94
C ARG A 148 -4.87 10.39 15.77
N SER A 149 -4.47 11.29 16.67
CA SER A 149 -5.39 12.04 17.52
C SER A 149 -6.40 12.87 16.72
N ARG A 150 -6.01 13.37 15.53
CA ARG A 150 -6.93 14.07 14.62
C ARG A 150 -8.00 13.12 14.06
N ILE A 151 -7.60 11.98 13.52
CA ILE A 151 -8.52 10.98 12.96
C ILE A 151 -9.41 10.39 14.06
N GLU A 152 -8.83 10.04 15.20
CA GLU A 152 -9.55 9.63 16.41
C GLU A 152 -10.35 10.78 17.03
N GLY A 153 -10.14 12.02 16.61
CA GLY A 153 -10.95 13.18 16.97
C GLY A 153 -12.21 13.33 16.13
N GLY A 154 -12.34 12.56 15.04
CA GLY A 154 -13.44 12.65 14.07
C GLY A 154 -13.15 13.57 12.89
N SER A 155 -11.93 14.11 12.78
CA SER A 155 -11.49 14.85 11.60
C SER A 155 -11.11 13.90 10.46
N ASP A 156 -10.98 14.46 9.26
CA ASP A 156 -10.63 13.72 8.04
C ASP A 156 -9.39 14.33 7.33
N TRP A 157 -8.92 13.67 6.28
CA TRP A 157 -7.89 14.10 5.34
C TRP A 157 -8.32 15.35 4.58
N SER A 158 -7.41 16.30 4.37
CA SER A 158 -7.68 17.44 3.49
C SER A 158 -7.79 16.97 2.04
N GLU A 159 -6.96 16.02 1.62
CA GLU A 159 -6.97 15.40 0.29
C GLU A 159 -8.16 14.43 0.13
N PRO A 160 -9.15 14.74 -0.75
CA PRO A 160 -10.31 13.88 -0.97
C PRO A 160 -9.98 12.46 -1.43
N ALA A 161 -8.90 12.26 -2.22
CA ALA A 161 -8.50 10.96 -2.71
C ALA A 161 -8.15 9.97 -1.57
N CYS A 162 -7.70 10.47 -0.42
CA CYS A 162 -7.36 9.68 0.76
C CYS A 162 -8.59 9.23 1.59
N ARG A 163 -9.80 9.74 1.31
CA ARG A 163 -10.99 9.47 2.14
C ARG A 163 -11.68 8.14 1.85
N LYS A 164 -11.27 7.42 0.79
CA LYS A 164 -11.90 6.16 0.35
C LYS A 164 -11.42 4.93 1.11
N ALA A 165 -10.18 4.95 1.59
CA ALA A 165 -9.54 3.83 2.25
C ALA A 165 -8.75 4.26 3.49
N LEU A 166 -8.36 3.26 4.28
CA LEU A 166 -7.48 3.44 5.43
C LEU A 166 -6.74 2.14 5.71
N ALA A 167 -5.48 2.24 6.11
CA ALA A 167 -4.68 1.12 6.56
C ALA A 167 -4.29 1.26 8.02
N ILE A 168 -4.51 0.20 8.79
CA ILE A 168 -4.10 0.08 10.19
C ILE A 168 -3.28 -1.18 10.38
N SER A 169 -2.40 -1.18 11.37
CA SER A 169 -1.64 -2.38 11.74
C SER A 169 -2.15 -2.95 13.06
N ALA A 170 -2.19 -4.28 13.16
CA ALA A 170 -2.73 -5.01 14.31
C ALA A 170 -1.95 -4.77 15.61
N ASP A 171 -0.71 -4.28 15.53
CA ASP A 171 0.14 -3.92 16.67
C ASP A 171 0.03 -2.44 17.07
N THR A 172 -0.59 -1.62 16.23
CA THR A 172 -0.75 -0.17 16.44
C THR A 172 -2.17 0.24 16.04
N PRO A 173 -3.19 -0.31 16.73
CA PRO A 173 -4.55 -0.05 16.36
C PRO A 173 -4.98 1.35 16.79
N ILE A 174 -6.06 1.87 16.18
CA ILE A 174 -6.65 3.17 16.51
C ILE A 174 -8.05 2.98 17.12
N ALA A 175 -8.47 3.91 17.96
CA ALA A 175 -9.73 3.85 18.69
C ALA A 175 -10.96 4.01 17.77
N ARG A 176 -10.87 4.89 16.78
CA ARG A 176 -11.91 5.13 15.76
C ARG A 176 -11.34 5.78 14.51
N ALA A 177 -12.07 5.67 13.41
CA ALA A 177 -11.85 6.41 12.17
C ALA A 177 -13.20 6.70 11.48
N PRO A 178 -13.26 7.68 10.56
CA PRO A 178 -14.49 7.95 9.82
C PRO A 178 -14.99 6.71 9.06
N THR A 179 -16.31 6.51 9.08
CA THR A 179 -16.99 5.36 8.48
C THR A 179 -17.03 5.43 6.95
N GLY A 180 -17.52 4.35 6.30
CA GLY A 180 -17.70 4.31 4.84
C GLY A 180 -16.42 4.07 4.03
N ARG A 181 -15.35 3.61 4.68
CA ARG A 181 -14.05 3.37 4.05
C ARG A 181 -13.76 1.90 3.86
N ARG A 182 -12.96 1.60 2.84
CA ARG A 182 -12.26 0.31 2.77
C ARG A 182 -11.14 0.27 3.81
N ILE A 183 -11.14 -0.76 4.66
CA ILE A 183 -10.11 -0.93 5.69
C ILE A 183 -9.13 -2.03 5.28
N TYR A 184 -7.85 -1.67 5.27
CA TYR A 184 -6.74 -2.58 5.07
C TYR A 184 -6.10 -2.90 6.43
N LEU A 185 -6.03 -4.18 6.75
CA LEU A 185 -5.43 -4.67 7.98
C LEU A 185 -4.03 -5.18 7.67
N PHE A 186 -3.04 -4.64 8.38
CA PHE A 186 -1.65 -5.06 8.33
C PHE A 186 -1.29 -5.80 9.61
N ALA A 187 -0.34 -6.72 9.51
CA ALA A 187 0.25 -7.35 10.68
C ALA A 187 1.77 -7.40 10.51
N PRO A 188 2.55 -7.03 11.54
CA PRO A 188 4.01 -7.15 11.51
C PRO A 188 4.49 -8.60 11.51
N ARG A 189 3.60 -9.53 11.86
CA ARG A 189 3.84 -10.98 11.95
C ARG A 189 2.78 -11.72 11.15
N SER A 190 3.05 -12.99 10.85
CA SER A 190 2.06 -13.88 10.22
C SER A 190 0.72 -13.84 10.95
N TRP A 191 -0.36 -13.70 10.18
CA TRP A 191 -1.72 -13.70 10.72
C TRP A 191 -2.06 -15.02 11.41
N THR A 192 -2.60 -14.92 12.62
CA THR A 192 -3.29 -16.01 13.32
C THR A 192 -4.78 -15.71 13.38
N PRO A 193 -5.64 -16.71 13.66
CA PRO A 193 -7.07 -16.45 13.91
C PRO A 193 -7.28 -15.39 14.99
N SER A 194 -6.54 -15.50 16.09
CA SER A 194 -6.65 -14.57 17.23
C SER A 194 -6.24 -13.14 16.89
N THR A 195 -5.13 -12.93 16.18
CA THR A 195 -4.69 -11.57 15.85
C THR A 195 -5.64 -10.92 14.86
N PHE A 196 -6.14 -11.67 13.87
CA PHE A 196 -7.12 -11.18 12.92
C PHE A 196 -8.45 -10.81 13.59
N ASP A 197 -9.00 -11.69 14.42
CA ASP A 197 -10.27 -11.43 15.11
C ASP A 197 -10.20 -10.26 16.07
N ALA A 198 -9.07 -10.07 16.77
CA ALA A 198 -8.88 -8.94 17.67
C ALA A 198 -8.96 -7.60 16.93
N VAL A 199 -8.16 -7.43 15.86
CA VAL A 199 -8.16 -6.18 15.09
C VAL A 199 -9.48 -5.97 14.32
N ARG A 200 -10.08 -7.04 13.79
CA ARG A 200 -11.38 -6.98 13.10
C ARG A 200 -12.48 -6.46 14.03
N LYS A 201 -12.60 -7.03 15.24
CA LYS A 201 -13.59 -6.60 16.23
C LYS A 201 -13.40 -5.14 16.62
N GLN A 202 -12.16 -4.67 16.73
CA GLN A 202 -11.88 -3.27 17.01
C GLN A 202 -12.36 -2.35 15.88
N VAL A 203 -12.11 -2.71 14.62
CA VAL A 203 -12.59 -1.94 13.47
C VAL A 203 -14.12 -1.94 13.37
N GLU A 204 -14.76 -3.07 13.65
CA GLU A 204 -16.23 -3.18 13.66
C GLU A 204 -16.90 -2.34 14.75
N GLN A 205 -16.16 -1.91 15.77
CA GLN A 205 -16.65 -1.03 16.83
C GLN A 205 -16.58 0.46 16.45
N TRP A 206 -15.94 0.81 15.33
CA TRP A 206 -15.91 2.19 14.86
C TRP A 206 -17.31 2.60 14.42
N ARG A 207 -17.94 3.44 15.23
CA ARG A 207 -19.24 4.08 14.95
C ARG A 207 -19.05 5.41 14.26
#